data_AF-V5I8V1-F1
#
_entry.id   AF-V5I8V1-F1
#
_cell.length_a   1.000
_cell.length_b   1.000
_cell.length_c   1.000
_cell.angle_alpha   90.00
_cell.angle_beta   90.00
_cell.angle_gamma   90.00
#
_symmetry.space_group_name_H-M   'P 1'
#
loop_
_entity.id
_entity.type
_entity.pdbx_description
1 polymer ?
#
loop_
_entity_poly.entity_id
_entity_poly.type
_entity_poly.pdbx_seq_one_letter_code
_entity_poly.pdbx_strand_id
1 'polypeptide(L)'
;MPHIYTRDEKVDMLIIYGECRKNAVAARNLYADRYPDRQCPARNYFNRLENQFRREPNHDPEENVIIDEGTEINVLFRIEVDKTVSLRQIGVELGISHQTVSRILHKHNYKSFKYQLHQHLYENDHERRMEYCNWILHNNVQPNNALLGRILFSDECRFTNMGLFNRQNTRYWSQENQNLLREGNFQVRFGFNVWLGILGRRIIGPIIFEGPLTGARYLGFLQNEIEDSLTQLPVHLRQG
;
A
#
# COMPACT_ATOMS: atom_id res chain seq x y z
N MET A 1 -4.17 26.55 -11.56
CA MET A 1 -5.36 25.71 -11.85
C MET A 1 -5.57 25.66 -13.36
N PRO A 2 -5.92 24.51 -13.97
CA PRO A 2 -6.25 24.47 -15.39
C PRO A 2 -7.55 25.24 -15.63
N HIS A 3 -7.51 26.23 -16.53
CA HIS A 3 -8.69 27.01 -16.91
C HIS A 3 -9.67 26.13 -17.71
N ILE A 4 -10.96 26.21 -17.39
CA ILE A 4 -12.02 25.43 -18.01
C ILE A 4 -12.77 26.34 -18.98
N TYR A 5 -12.61 26.10 -20.28
CA TYR A 5 -13.36 26.81 -21.32
C TYR A 5 -14.81 26.33 -21.40
N THR A 6 -15.72 27.28 -21.58
CA THR A 6 -17.15 27.05 -21.82
C THR A 6 -17.38 26.34 -23.15
N ARG A 7 -18.61 25.85 -23.37
CA ARG A 7 -18.98 25.18 -24.64
C ARG A 7 -18.89 26.14 -25.82
N ASP A 8 -19.35 27.36 -25.64
CA ASP A 8 -19.37 28.38 -26.71
C ASP A 8 -17.94 28.80 -27.09
N GLU A 9 -17.07 29.00 -26.11
CA GLU A 9 -15.64 29.28 -26.37
C GLU A 9 -14.96 28.14 -27.14
N LYS A 10 -15.30 26.87 -26.83
CA LYS A 10 -14.78 25.72 -27.57
C LYS A 10 -15.27 25.69 -29.02
N VAL A 11 -16.52 26.07 -29.28
CA VAL A 11 -17.06 26.18 -30.64
C VAL A 11 -16.33 27.28 -31.42
N ASP A 12 -16.19 28.46 -30.84
CA ASP A 12 -15.48 29.60 -31.45
C ASP A 12 -14.02 29.24 -31.77
N MET A 13 -13.35 28.51 -30.87
CA MET A 13 -12.00 28.00 -31.09
C MET A 13 -11.92 27.05 -32.29
N LEU A 14 -12.89 26.14 -32.46
CA LEU A 14 -12.92 25.22 -33.60
C LEU A 14 -13.20 25.93 -34.92
N ILE A 15 -14.08 26.93 -34.91
CA ILE A 15 -14.39 27.75 -36.09
C ILE A 15 -13.11 28.48 -36.55
N ILE A 16 -12.43 29.19 -35.65
CA ILE A 16 -11.17 29.89 -35.96
C ILE A 16 -10.08 28.91 -36.40
N TYR A 17 -10.02 27.74 -35.77
CA TYR A 17 -9.06 26.71 -36.16
C TYR A 17 -9.30 26.20 -37.59
N GLY A 18 -10.57 26.06 -37.98
CA GLY A 18 -10.98 25.78 -39.35
C GLY A 18 -10.65 26.90 -40.33
N GLU A 19 -10.95 28.16 -39.98
CA GLU A 19 -10.62 29.35 -40.78
C GLU A 19 -9.12 29.44 -41.07
N CYS A 20 -8.29 29.16 -40.07
CA CYS A 20 -6.83 29.12 -40.20
C CYS A 20 -6.29 27.85 -40.88
N ARG A 21 -7.14 27.09 -41.59
CA ARG A 21 -6.78 25.84 -42.29
C ARG A 21 -6.04 24.86 -41.38
N LYS A 22 -6.48 24.76 -40.12
CA LYS A 22 -5.89 23.91 -39.07
C LYS A 22 -4.47 24.29 -38.66
N ASN A 23 -4.02 25.51 -38.95
CA ASN A 23 -2.77 26.03 -38.40
C ASN A 23 -2.99 26.57 -36.97
N ALA A 24 -2.49 25.84 -35.98
CA ALA A 24 -2.72 26.14 -34.57
C ALA A 24 -2.06 27.44 -34.08
N VAL A 25 -0.98 27.88 -34.73
CA VAL A 25 -0.30 29.14 -34.38
C VAL A 25 -1.10 30.32 -34.92
N ALA A 26 -1.54 30.24 -36.17
CA ALA A 26 -2.39 31.25 -36.79
C ALA A 26 -3.74 31.35 -36.05
N ALA A 27 -4.36 30.21 -35.71
CA ALA A 27 -5.62 30.15 -34.98
C ALA A 27 -5.52 30.78 -33.59
N ARG A 28 -4.42 30.55 -32.87
CA ARG A 28 -4.18 31.18 -31.57
C ARG A 28 -4.13 32.70 -31.68
N ASN A 29 -3.37 33.22 -32.65
CA ASN A 29 -3.21 34.65 -32.84
C ASN A 29 -4.56 35.29 -33.24
N LEU A 30 -5.26 34.69 -34.20
CA LEU A 30 -6.57 35.16 -34.65
C LEU A 30 -7.63 35.10 -33.53
N TYR A 31 -7.56 34.09 -32.66
CA TYR A 31 -8.44 33.99 -31.48
C TYR A 31 -8.16 35.08 -30.45
N ALA A 32 -6.90 35.41 -30.21
CA ALA A 32 -6.52 36.52 -29.33
C ALA A 32 -6.99 37.87 -29.89
N ASP A 33 -6.89 38.06 -31.21
CA ASP A 33 -7.32 39.29 -31.87
C ASP A 33 -8.86 39.46 -31.89
N ARG A 34 -9.60 38.37 -32.11
CA ARG A 34 -11.08 38.40 -32.21
C ARG A 34 -11.77 38.44 -30.85
N TYR A 35 -11.13 37.90 -29.81
CA TYR A 35 -11.67 37.84 -28.45
C TYR A 35 -10.64 38.33 -27.41
N PRO A 36 -10.34 39.64 -27.38
CA PRO A 36 -9.30 40.21 -26.51
C PRO A 36 -9.63 40.06 -25.01
N ASP A 37 -10.92 40.02 -24.65
CA ASP A 37 -11.39 39.88 -23.26
C ASP A 37 -11.39 38.42 -22.76
N ARG A 38 -11.13 37.44 -23.65
CA ARG A 38 -11.14 36.01 -23.31
C ARG A 38 -9.72 35.48 -23.10
N GLN A 39 -9.59 34.45 -22.27
CA GLN A 39 -8.30 33.80 -22.07
C GLN A 39 -7.85 33.06 -23.34
N CYS A 40 -6.72 33.46 -23.89
CA CYS A 40 -6.17 32.83 -25.09
C CYS A 40 -5.71 31.38 -24.79
N PRO A 41 -6.20 30.38 -25.53
CA PRO A 41 -5.77 28.99 -25.37
C PRO A 41 -4.35 28.76 -25.86
N ALA A 42 -3.66 27.78 -25.27
CA ALA A 42 -2.38 27.32 -25.77
C ALA A 42 -2.54 26.73 -27.18
N ARG A 43 -1.54 26.89 -28.07
CA ARG A 43 -1.60 26.39 -29.47
C ARG A 43 -2.01 24.92 -29.59
N ASN A 44 -1.55 24.06 -28.66
CA ASN A 44 -1.84 22.63 -28.69
C ASN A 44 -3.29 22.30 -28.29
N TYR A 45 -4.04 23.26 -27.74
CA TYR A 45 -5.41 23.06 -27.30
C TYR A 45 -6.37 22.90 -28.49
N PHE A 46 -6.21 23.67 -29.57
CA PHE A 46 -7.05 23.56 -30.78
C PHE A 46 -7.03 22.16 -31.39
N ASN A 47 -5.83 21.57 -31.53
CA ASN A 47 -5.66 20.19 -31.99
C ASN A 47 -6.33 19.18 -31.04
N ARG A 48 -6.15 19.34 -29.72
CA ARG A 48 -6.76 18.45 -28.74
C ARG A 48 -8.28 18.53 -28.76
N LEU A 49 -8.81 19.74 -28.92
CA LEU A 49 -10.23 20.00 -29.00
C LEU A 49 -10.85 19.35 -30.24
N GLU A 50 -10.24 19.53 -31.42
CA GLU A 50 -10.71 18.86 -32.64
C GLU A 50 -10.67 17.33 -32.48
N ASN A 51 -9.58 16.78 -31.94
CA ASN A 51 -9.45 15.34 -31.69
C ASN A 51 -10.48 14.82 -30.68
N GLN A 52 -10.85 15.62 -29.68
CA GLN A 52 -11.89 15.26 -28.71
C GLN A 52 -13.26 15.12 -29.37
N PHE A 53 -13.59 15.97 -30.35
CA PHE A 53 -14.87 15.90 -31.07
C PHE A 53 -14.87 14.89 -32.24
N ARG A 54 -13.70 14.62 -32.83
CA ARG A 54 -13.57 13.64 -33.91
C ARG A 54 -13.47 12.20 -33.42
N ARG A 55 -12.94 11.98 -32.22
CA ARG A 55 -13.06 10.68 -31.56
C ARG A 55 -14.53 10.52 -31.20
N GLU A 56 -15.12 9.41 -31.64
CA GLU A 56 -16.36 8.96 -31.02
C GLU A 56 -16.13 8.95 -29.50
N PRO A 57 -17.11 9.39 -28.70
CA PRO A 57 -16.97 9.25 -27.27
C PRO A 57 -16.67 7.78 -27.01
N ASN A 58 -15.52 7.49 -26.38
CA ASN A 58 -15.44 6.29 -25.57
C ASN A 58 -16.48 6.49 -24.46
N HIS A 59 -17.77 6.27 -24.78
CA HIS A 59 -18.58 5.50 -23.88
C HIS A 59 -17.85 4.16 -23.83
N ASP A 60 -16.97 3.99 -22.84
CA ASP A 60 -17.15 2.78 -22.05
C ASP A 60 -18.60 2.93 -21.60
N PRO A 61 -19.56 2.16 -22.17
CA PRO A 61 -20.84 2.15 -21.53
C PRO A 61 -20.50 1.70 -20.11
N GLU A 62 -21.03 2.38 -19.10
CA GLU A 62 -21.53 1.62 -17.97
C GLU A 62 -22.57 0.66 -18.57
N GLU A 63 -22.11 -0.40 -19.24
CA GLU A 63 -22.85 -1.63 -19.30
C GLU A 63 -22.97 -1.94 -17.82
N ASN A 64 -24.13 -1.59 -17.27
CA ASN A 64 -24.74 -2.39 -16.24
C ASN A 64 -24.74 -3.81 -16.82
N VAL A 65 -23.59 -4.50 -16.68
CA VAL A 65 -23.52 -5.94 -16.77
C VAL A 65 -24.67 -6.33 -15.86
N ILE A 66 -25.73 -6.87 -16.44
CA ILE A 66 -26.85 -7.38 -15.68
C ILE A 66 -26.25 -8.58 -14.96
N ILE A 67 -25.68 -8.32 -13.79
CA ILE A 67 -25.17 -9.36 -12.92
C ILE A 67 -26.42 -10.11 -12.49
N ASP A 68 -26.49 -11.37 -12.89
CA ASP A 68 -27.57 -12.26 -12.50
C ASP A 68 -27.77 -12.21 -10.98
N GLU A 69 -29.02 -12.06 -10.55
CA GLU A 69 -29.36 -11.90 -9.13
C GLU A 69 -28.89 -13.10 -8.31
N GLY A 70 -28.90 -14.31 -8.90
CA GLY A 70 -28.33 -15.51 -8.28
C GLY A 70 -26.82 -15.41 -8.06
N THR A 71 -26.08 -14.81 -9.00
CA THR A 71 -24.64 -14.55 -8.85
C THR A 71 -24.37 -13.54 -7.73
N GLU A 72 -25.16 -12.48 -7.61
CA GLU A 72 -25.04 -11.53 -6.50
C GLU A 72 -25.28 -12.21 -5.15
N ILE A 73 -26.35 -13.00 -5.03
CA ILE A 73 -26.68 -13.74 -3.81
C ILE A 73 -25.54 -14.69 -3.43
N ASN A 74 -24.97 -15.42 -4.39
CA ASN A 74 -23.88 -16.36 -4.13
C ASN A 74 -22.62 -15.65 -3.63
N VAL A 75 -22.29 -14.47 -4.18
CA VAL A 75 -21.16 -13.66 -3.70
C VAL A 75 -21.39 -13.18 -2.27
N LEU A 76 -22.57 -12.64 -1.98
CA LEU A 76 -22.92 -12.12 -0.65
C LEU A 76 -22.94 -13.26 0.39
N PHE A 77 -23.58 -14.38 0.05
CA PHE A 77 -23.62 -15.57 0.89
C PHE A 77 -22.21 -16.08 1.21
N ARG A 78 -21.35 -16.17 0.20
CA ARG A 78 -19.96 -16.65 0.39
C ARG A 78 -19.17 -15.77 1.35
N ILE A 79 -19.40 -14.46 1.34
CA ILE A 79 -18.72 -13.51 2.23
C ILE A 79 -19.30 -13.53 3.64
N GLU A 80 -20.60 -13.73 3.80
CA GLU A 80 -21.18 -13.91 5.13
C GLU A 80 -20.73 -15.22 5.79
N VAL A 81 -20.53 -16.29 5.01
CA VAL A 81 -19.96 -17.54 5.51
C VAL A 81 -18.51 -17.37 5.98
N ASP A 82 -17.69 -16.64 5.23
CA ASP A 82 -16.32 -16.31 5.65
C ASP A 82 -15.90 -14.94 5.09
N LYS A 83 -15.86 -13.97 5.99
CA LYS A 83 -15.59 -12.56 5.70
C LYS A 83 -14.14 -12.31 5.26
N THR A 84 -13.25 -13.30 5.38
CA THR A 84 -11.80 -13.17 5.18
C THR A 84 -11.33 -13.67 3.82
N VAL A 85 -12.22 -14.32 3.07
CA VAL A 85 -11.91 -14.88 1.76
C VAL A 85 -11.44 -13.79 0.79
N SER A 86 -10.44 -14.12 -0.04
CA SER A 86 -10.01 -13.19 -1.08
C SER A 86 -11.05 -13.12 -2.20
N LEU A 87 -11.27 -11.92 -2.75
CA LEU A 87 -12.19 -11.74 -3.86
C LEU A 87 -11.79 -12.56 -5.10
N ARG A 88 -10.50 -12.90 -5.25
CA ARG A 88 -10.01 -13.75 -6.35
C ARG A 88 -10.49 -15.18 -6.15
N GLN A 89 -10.43 -15.66 -4.92
CA GLN A 89 -10.91 -16.98 -4.56
C GLN A 89 -12.42 -17.11 -4.82
N ILE A 90 -13.23 -16.12 -4.41
CA ILE A 90 -14.67 -16.08 -4.74
C ILE A 90 -14.87 -16.09 -6.26
N GLY A 91 -14.09 -15.30 -7.01
CA GLY A 91 -14.17 -15.27 -8.46
C GLY A 91 -13.88 -16.63 -9.09
N VAL A 92 -12.87 -17.34 -8.62
CA VAL A 92 -12.54 -18.70 -9.09
C VAL A 92 -13.65 -19.69 -8.73
N GLU A 93 -14.18 -19.64 -7.50
CA GLU A 93 -15.25 -20.53 -7.02
C GLU A 93 -16.56 -20.35 -7.82
N LEU A 94 -16.89 -19.11 -8.18
CA LEU A 94 -18.13 -18.76 -8.88
C LEU A 94 -17.96 -18.57 -10.39
N GLY A 95 -16.75 -18.79 -10.93
CA GLY A 95 -16.47 -18.64 -12.36
C GLY A 95 -16.57 -17.21 -12.89
N ILE A 96 -16.41 -16.20 -12.03
CA ILE A 96 -16.51 -14.77 -12.38
C ILE A 96 -15.19 -14.02 -12.13
N SER A 97 -15.04 -12.86 -12.76
CA SER A 97 -13.86 -12.03 -12.51
C SER A 97 -13.87 -11.46 -11.08
N HIS A 98 -12.70 -11.33 -10.46
CA HIS A 98 -12.53 -10.61 -9.20
C HIS A 98 -13.12 -9.18 -9.25
N GLN A 99 -13.04 -8.52 -10.41
CA GLN A 99 -13.58 -7.17 -10.60
C GLN A 99 -15.11 -7.17 -10.45
N THR A 100 -15.79 -8.19 -10.99
CA THR A 100 -17.23 -8.39 -10.82
C THR A 100 -17.58 -8.58 -9.34
N VAL A 101 -16.86 -9.45 -8.63
CA VAL A 101 -17.02 -9.64 -7.17
C VAL A 101 -16.88 -8.30 -6.43
N SER A 102 -15.84 -7.52 -6.77
CA SER A 102 -15.63 -6.20 -6.18
C SER A 102 -16.81 -5.26 -6.45
N ARG A 103 -17.33 -5.20 -7.69
CA ARG A 103 -18.48 -4.33 -8.02
C ARG A 103 -19.73 -4.71 -7.22
N ILE A 104 -20.03 -6.01 -7.11
CA ILE A 104 -21.17 -6.52 -6.32
C ILE A 104 -21.04 -6.06 -4.87
N LEU A 105 -19.86 -6.20 -4.26
CA LEU A 105 -19.66 -5.79 -2.87
C LEU A 105 -19.85 -4.29 -2.65
N HIS A 106 -19.32 -3.46 -3.54
CA HIS A 106 -19.50 -2.02 -3.44
C HIS A 106 -20.98 -1.62 -3.66
N LYS A 107 -21.68 -2.29 -4.59
CA LYS A 107 -23.14 -2.11 -4.81
C LYS A 107 -23.94 -2.39 -3.53
N HIS A 108 -23.54 -3.39 -2.75
CA HIS A 108 -24.18 -3.78 -1.49
C HIS A 108 -23.53 -3.15 -0.24
N ASN A 109 -22.76 -2.07 -0.40
CA ASN A 109 -22.10 -1.30 0.67
C ASN A 109 -21.08 -2.07 1.54
N TYR A 110 -20.55 -3.19 1.06
CA TYR A 110 -19.45 -3.88 1.73
C TYR A 110 -18.14 -3.10 1.56
N LYS A 111 -17.39 -3.00 2.65
CA LYS A 111 -16.08 -2.35 2.72
C LYS A 111 -15.04 -3.30 3.26
N SER A 112 -13.79 -3.07 2.86
CA SER A 112 -12.63 -3.81 3.36
C SER A 112 -12.08 -3.17 4.62
N PHE A 113 -12.10 -3.91 5.73
CA PHE A 113 -11.59 -3.47 7.03
C PHE A 113 -10.29 -4.19 7.40
N LYS A 114 -9.44 -3.53 8.19
CA LYS A 114 -8.25 -4.14 8.79
C LYS A 114 -8.61 -4.73 10.15
N TYR A 115 -7.98 -5.85 10.49
CA TYR A 115 -7.95 -6.33 11.86
C TYR A 115 -7.27 -5.30 12.77
N GLN A 116 -7.89 -5.01 13.91
CA GLN A 116 -7.26 -4.22 14.96
C GLN A 116 -6.41 -5.16 15.82
N LEU A 117 -5.11 -4.88 15.91
CA LEU A 117 -4.23 -5.53 16.86
C LEU A 117 -3.93 -4.51 17.95
N HIS A 118 -4.51 -4.72 19.12
CA HIS A 118 -4.11 -3.96 20.30
C HIS A 118 -2.87 -4.63 20.89
N GLN A 119 -1.71 -3.99 20.76
CA GLN A 119 -0.66 -4.24 21.74
C GLN A 119 -1.19 -3.66 23.05
N HIS A 120 -1.19 -4.45 24.12
CA HIS A 120 -1.56 -3.97 25.44
C HIS A 120 -0.45 -3.03 25.93
N LEU A 121 -0.54 -1.75 25.54
CA LEU A 121 0.34 -0.71 26.05
C LEU A 121 -0.10 -0.40 27.48
N TYR A 122 0.82 -0.51 28.43
CA TYR A 122 0.60 -0.08 29.79
C TYR A 122 0.67 1.46 29.85
N GLU A 123 0.00 2.08 30.82
CA GLU A 123 -0.11 3.55 30.92
C GLU A 123 1.25 4.27 30.90
N ASN A 124 2.29 3.64 31.46
CA ASN A 124 3.65 4.20 31.54
C ASN A 124 4.49 3.94 30.28
N ASP A 125 4.04 3.11 29.33
CA ASP A 125 4.83 2.79 28.15
C ASP A 125 5.00 4.00 27.22
N HIS A 126 4.02 4.91 27.19
CA HIS A 126 4.11 6.11 26.37
C HIS A 126 5.25 7.02 26.84
N GLU A 127 5.33 7.28 28.15
CA GLU A 127 6.38 8.11 28.74
C GLU A 127 7.76 7.49 28.53
N ARG A 128 7.91 6.19 28.85
CA ARG A 128 9.17 5.45 28.65
C ARG A 128 9.65 5.47 27.19
N ARG A 129 8.72 5.34 26.24
CA ARG A 129 9.05 5.42 24.80
C ARG A 129 9.49 6.82 24.40
N MET A 130 8.82 7.86 24.91
CA MET A 130 9.21 9.24 24.66
C MET A 130 10.58 9.57 25.25
N GLU A 131 10.85 9.16 26.47
CA GLU A 131 12.16 9.29 27.13
C GLU A 131 13.26 8.61 26.31
N TYR A 132 13.03 7.36 25.88
CA TYR A 132 13.98 6.63 25.05
C TYR A 132 14.23 7.30 23.69
N CYS A 133 13.17 7.75 23.01
CA CYS A 133 13.28 8.50 21.75
C CYS A 133 14.10 9.78 21.93
N ASN A 134 13.85 10.53 22.99
CA ASN A 134 14.63 11.71 23.30
C ASN A 134 16.09 11.35 23.59
N TRP A 135 16.33 10.34 24.43
CA TRP A 135 17.68 9.89 24.76
C TRP A 135 18.49 9.47 23.53
N ILE A 136 17.92 8.65 22.63
CA ILE A 136 18.65 8.14 21.46
C ILE A 136 18.95 9.25 20.44
N LEU A 137 18.03 10.22 20.27
CA LEU A 137 18.24 11.39 19.41
C LEU A 137 19.38 12.28 19.95
N HIS A 138 19.39 12.56 21.26
CA HIS A 138 20.44 13.38 21.88
C HIS A 138 21.82 12.71 21.77
N ASN A 139 21.90 11.38 21.97
CA ASN A 139 23.17 10.67 21.91
C ASN A 139 23.69 10.52 20.47
N ASN A 140 22.80 10.41 19.48
CA ASN A 140 23.21 10.16 18.08
C ASN A 140 23.59 11.43 17.29
N VAL A 141 23.24 12.64 17.78
CA VAL A 141 23.60 13.93 17.15
C VAL A 141 24.99 14.42 17.56
N GLN A 142 25.59 13.83 18.60
CA GLN A 142 26.92 14.23 19.07
C GLN A 142 28.00 13.83 18.02
N PRO A 143 28.92 14.73 17.65
CA PRO A 143 29.84 14.55 16.52
C PRO A 143 30.77 13.34 16.63
N ASN A 144 30.99 12.80 17.84
CA ASN A 144 31.82 11.63 18.10
C ASN A 144 31.02 10.37 18.50
N ASN A 145 29.69 10.43 18.51
CA ASN A 145 28.83 9.35 19.03
C ASN A 145 27.74 8.97 18.02
N ALA A 146 28.15 8.40 16.87
CA ALA A 146 27.22 7.78 15.92
C ALA A 146 26.69 6.45 16.47
N LEU A 147 25.97 6.51 17.59
CA LEU A 147 25.50 5.39 18.39
C LEU A 147 24.67 4.40 17.54
N LEU A 148 23.79 4.90 16.68
CA LEU A 148 22.96 4.05 15.80
C LEU A 148 23.79 3.19 14.85
N GLY A 149 25.00 3.63 14.48
CA GLY A 149 25.91 2.85 13.65
C GLY A 149 26.62 1.72 14.40
N ARG A 150 26.59 1.75 15.74
CA ARG A 150 27.23 0.77 16.64
C ARG A 150 26.24 -0.16 17.34
N ILE A 151 24.94 0.16 17.31
CA ILE A 151 23.90 -0.71 17.86
C ILE A 151 23.66 -1.86 16.89
N LEU A 152 23.77 -3.09 17.40
CA LEU A 152 23.23 -4.28 16.75
C LEU A 152 21.74 -4.37 17.06
N PHE A 153 20.90 -4.03 16.09
CA PHE A 153 19.47 -4.29 16.17
C PHE A 153 19.23 -5.75 15.83
N SER A 154 18.41 -6.45 16.60
CA SER A 154 18.08 -7.84 16.32
C SER A 154 16.60 -8.10 16.54
N ASP A 155 16.08 -9.09 15.83
CA ASP A 155 14.72 -9.58 16.04
C ASP A 155 14.63 -11.07 15.66
N GLU A 156 13.61 -11.73 16.22
CA GLU A 156 13.25 -13.10 15.90
C GLU A 156 11.90 -13.15 15.18
N CYS A 157 11.87 -13.83 14.04
CA CYS A 157 10.64 -14.07 13.30
C CYS A 157 10.30 -15.55 13.27
N ARG A 158 9.05 -15.89 13.63
CA ARG A 158 8.55 -17.26 13.53
C ARG A 158 7.92 -17.52 12.17
N PHE A 159 8.47 -18.48 11.45
CA PHE A 159 7.91 -18.99 10.20
C PHE A 159 7.11 -20.25 10.46
N THR A 160 5.93 -20.35 9.85
CA THR A 160 5.07 -21.53 9.95
C THR A 160 4.55 -21.92 8.57
N ASN A 161 4.20 -23.18 8.39
CA ASN A 161 3.58 -23.67 7.15
C ASN A 161 2.18 -23.08 6.87
N MET A 162 1.59 -22.35 7.82
CA MET A 162 0.34 -21.59 7.65
C MET A 162 0.57 -20.18 7.07
N GLY A 163 1.81 -19.84 6.71
CA GLY A 163 2.20 -18.54 6.17
C GLY A 163 2.48 -17.50 7.26
N LEU A 164 3.16 -16.42 6.88
CA LEU A 164 3.29 -15.22 7.70
C LEU A 164 1.95 -14.47 7.67
N PHE A 165 1.37 -14.19 8.83
CA PHE A 165 0.22 -13.28 8.92
C PHE A 165 0.64 -11.90 8.42
N ASN A 166 0.35 -11.60 7.15
CA ASN A 166 0.64 -10.30 6.59
C ASN A 166 -0.50 -9.34 6.93
N ARG A 167 -0.33 -8.59 8.03
CA ARG A 167 -1.27 -7.57 8.53
C ARG A 167 -1.78 -6.59 7.46
N GLN A 168 -0.98 -6.27 6.44
CA GLN A 168 -1.43 -5.38 5.35
C GLN A 168 -2.45 -6.06 4.43
N ASN A 169 -2.27 -7.37 4.22
CA ASN A 169 -3.07 -8.18 3.31
C ASN A 169 -4.23 -8.89 4.00
N THR A 170 -4.21 -9.04 5.33
CA THR A 170 -5.33 -9.61 6.08
C THR A 170 -6.43 -8.56 6.24
N ARG A 171 -7.50 -8.72 5.46
CA ARG A 171 -8.70 -7.88 5.49
C ARG A 171 -9.92 -8.76 5.67
N TYR A 172 -10.99 -8.16 6.16
CA TYR A 172 -12.32 -8.76 6.07
C TYR A 172 -13.29 -7.79 5.38
N TRP A 173 -14.31 -8.34 4.74
CA TRP A 173 -15.37 -7.58 4.09
C TRP A 173 -16.62 -7.58 4.96
N SER A 174 -17.19 -6.40 5.18
CA SER A 174 -18.42 -6.21 5.96
C SER A 174 -19.08 -4.88 5.58
N GLN A 175 -20.39 -4.73 5.80
CA GLN A 175 -21.08 -3.45 5.62
C GLN A 175 -20.69 -2.44 6.72
N GLU A 176 -20.50 -2.95 7.94
CA GLU A 176 -20.10 -2.16 9.10
C GLU A 176 -18.78 -2.64 9.70
N ASN A 177 -18.05 -1.73 10.35
CA ASN A 177 -16.80 -2.08 11.00
C ASN A 177 -17.06 -2.84 12.31
N GLN A 178 -16.90 -4.16 12.26
CA GLN A 178 -17.09 -5.05 13.41
C GLN A 178 -15.91 -5.08 14.41
N ASN A 179 -14.84 -4.29 14.18
CA ASN A 179 -13.61 -4.30 14.98
C ASN A 179 -13.13 -5.71 15.33
N LEU A 180 -13.17 -6.62 14.34
CA LEU A 180 -12.90 -8.03 14.59
C LEU A 180 -11.48 -8.19 15.12
N LEU A 181 -11.38 -8.81 16.30
CA LEU A 181 -10.15 -9.36 16.84
C LEU A 181 -9.98 -10.76 16.28
N ARG A 182 -8.76 -11.12 15.91
CA ARG A 182 -8.44 -12.48 15.47
C ARG A 182 -7.59 -13.15 16.53
N GLU A 183 -8.11 -14.23 17.09
CA GLU A 183 -7.33 -15.12 17.96
C GLU A 183 -6.23 -15.80 17.14
N GLY A 184 -5.02 -15.85 17.70
CA GLY A 184 -3.91 -16.57 17.11
C GLY A 184 -4.15 -18.08 17.26
N ASN A 185 -4.28 -18.81 16.16
CA ASN A 185 -4.46 -20.25 16.22
C ASN A 185 -3.21 -20.93 16.82
N PHE A 186 -3.36 -21.50 18.01
CA PHE A 186 -2.37 -22.40 18.63
C PHE A 186 -2.50 -23.82 18.05
N GLN A 187 -2.11 -24.01 16.79
CA GLN A 187 -1.73 -25.33 16.31
C GLN A 187 -0.81 -25.21 15.09
N VAL A 188 0.49 -25.14 15.35
CA VAL A 188 1.51 -25.12 14.29
C VAL A 188 2.03 -26.55 14.13
N ARG A 189 1.70 -27.21 13.00
CA ARG A 189 2.20 -28.57 12.68
C ARG A 189 3.69 -28.57 12.28
N PHE A 190 4.23 -27.45 11.81
CA PHE A 190 5.67 -27.24 11.60
C PHE A 190 6.00 -25.74 11.59
N GLY A 191 7.01 -25.33 12.36
CA GLY A 191 7.49 -23.95 12.36
C GLY A 191 8.89 -23.84 12.96
N PHE A 192 9.65 -22.88 12.45
CA PHE A 192 11.01 -22.56 12.90
C PHE A 192 11.11 -21.07 13.19
N ASN A 193 12.05 -20.70 14.05
CA ASN A 193 12.34 -19.31 14.34
C ASN A 193 13.60 -18.91 13.58
N VAL A 194 13.64 -17.69 13.08
CA VAL A 194 14.81 -17.11 12.43
C VAL A 194 15.22 -15.88 13.19
N TRP A 195 16.49 -15.80 13.56
CA TRP A 195 17.11 -14.58 14.07
C TRP A 195 17.88 -13.87 12.98
N LEU A 196 17.76 -12.54 12.98
CA LEU A 196 18.54 -11.65 12.13
C LEU A 196 18.98 -10.42 12.94
N GLY A 197 20.24 -10.06 12.75
CA GLY A 197 20.84 -8.84 13.29
C GLY A 197 21.16 -7.84 12.18
N ILE A 198 21.10 -6.55 12.50
CA ILE A 198 21.50 -5.44 11.64
C ILE A 198 22.44 -4.54 12.43
N LEU A 199 23.67 -4.38 11.93
CA LEU A 199 24.67 -3.49 12.49
C LEU A 199 25.11 -2.49 11.41
N GLY A 200 24.73 -1.22 11.58
CA GLY A 200 24.96 -0.18 10.58
C GLY A 200 24.33 -0.53 9.23
N ARG A 201 25.16 -0.93 8.26
CA ARG A 201 24.72 -1.36 6.91
C ARG A 201 24.88 -2.86 6.65
N ARG A 202 25.21 -3.65 7.67
CA ARG A 202 25.48 -5.08 7.55
C ARG A 202 24.35 -5.88 8.19
N ILE A 203 24.04 -7.00 7.55
CA ILE A 203 23.14 -8.02 8.09
C ILE A 203 24.01 -9.11 8.72
N ILE A 204 23.63 -9.57 9.91
CA ILE A 204 24.24 -10.68 10.66
C ILE A 204 23.19 -11.79 10.76
N GLY A 205 23.58 -13.02 10.42
CA GLY A 205 22.64 -14.13 10.19
C GLY A 205 22.31 -14.32 8.70
N PRO A 206 21.18 -14.97 8.33
CA PRO A 206 20.12 -15.50 9.20
C PRO A 206 20.56 -16.74 9.98
N ILE A 207 20.02 -16.88 11.20
CA ILE A 207 20.26 -18.05 12.06
C ILE A 207 18.93 -18.73 12.31
N ILE A 208 18.85 -20.02 11.94
CA ILE A 208 17.61 -20.79 11.93
C ILE A 208 17.58 -21.69 13.16
N PHE A 209 16.55 -21.53 13.99
CA PHE A 209 16.27 -22.42 15.10
C PHE A 209 15.21 -23.45 14.72
N GLU A 210 15.62 -24.71 14.67
CA GLU A 210 14.68 -25.82 14.55
C GLU A 210 13.93 -25.99 15.88
N GLY A 211 12.61 -25.82 15.87
CA GLY A 211 11.75 -25.93 17.06
C GLY A 211 11.56 -24.63 17.85
N PRO A 212 10.92 -24.71 19.05
CA PRO A 212 10.59 -23.52 19.84
C PRO A 212 11.86 -22.83 20.36
N LEU A 213 11.86 -21.49 20.28
CA LEU A 213 12.90 -20.67 20.87
C LEU A 213 12.62 -20.52 22.37
N THR A 214 13.45 -21.16 23.19
CA THR A 214 13.41 -21.03 24.65
C THR A 214 14.52 -20.08 25.11
N GLY A 215 14.36 -19.48 26.30
CA GLY A 215 15.38 -18.58 26.85
C GLY A 215 16.76 -19.23 26.97
N ALA A 216 16.83 -20.52 27.35
CA ALA A 216 18.09 -21.26 27.43
C ALA A 216 18.76 -21.45 26.06
N ARG A 217 17.97 -21.74 25.01
CA ARG A 217 18.50 -21.84 23.63
C ARG A 217 18.97 -20.49 23.13
N TYR A 218 18.21 -19.43 23.39
CA TYR A 218 18.59 -18.09 23.01
C TYR A 218 19.88 -17.63 23.72
N LEU A 219 20.01 -17.93 25.01
CA LEU A 219 21.24 -17.63 25.76
C LEU A 219 22.45 -18.39 25.20
N GLY A 220 22.31 -19.70 24.96
CA GLY A 220 23.38 -20.49 24.34
C GLY A 220 23.77 -19.97 22.96
N PHE A 221 22.79 -19.50 22.19
CA PHE A 221 23.02 -18.83 20.91
C PHE A 221 23.81 -17.51 21.06
N LEU A 222 23.39 -16.62 21.98
CA LEU A 222 24.07 -15.36 22.23
C LEU A 222 25.55 -15.57 22.62
N GLN A 223 25.83 -16.59 23.43
CA GLN A 223 27.16 -16.87 23.98
C GLN A 223 28.08 -17.60 23.01
N ASN A 224 27.55 -18.48 22.15
CA ASN A 224 28.40 -19.36 21.35
C ASN A 224 28.42 -18.99 19.86
N GLU A 225 27.31 -18.50 19.29
CA GLU A 225 27.20 -18.31 17.83
C GLU A 225 27.26 -16.83 17.42
N ILE A 226 26.64 -15.94 18.21
CA ILE A 226 26.74 -14.49 17.96
C ILE A 226 28.14 -13.98 18.27
N GLU A 227 28.77 -14.43 19.34
CA GLU A 227 30.11 -13.97 19.72
C GLU A 227 31.12 -14.26 18.59
N ASP A 228 31.08 -15.47 18.03
CA ASP A 228 31.87 -15.87 16.85
C ASP A 228 31.54 -15.02 15.61
N SER A 229 30.27 -14.69 15.40
CA SER A 229 29.84 -13.83 14.28
C SER A 229 30.31 -12.38 14.43
N LEU A 230 30.34 -11.86 15.67
CA LEU A 230 30.78 -10.50 15.98
C LEU A 230 32.31 -10.35 15.98
N THR A 231 33.05 -11.39 16.36
CA THR A 231 34.52 -11.40 16.29
C THR A 231 35.07 -11.40 14.86
N GLN A 232 34.24 -11.65 13.85
CA GLN A 232 34.63 -11.53 12.43
C GLN A 232 34.42 -10.11 11.85
N LEU A 233 33.74 -9.20 12.57
CA LEU A 233 33.46 -7.85 12.08
C LEU A 233 34.71 -6.96 12.05
N PRO A 234 34.81 -5.88 11.27
CA PRO A 234 35.96 -4.97 11.37
C PRO A 234 36.20 -4.40 12.78
N VAL A 235 37.46 -4.28 13.22
CA VAL A 235 37.84 -3.86 14.59
C VAL A 235 37.24 -2.50 14.98
N HIS A 236 37.09 -1.57 14.03
CA HIS A 236 36.47 -0.26 14.25
C HIS A 236 34.98 -0.31 14.60
N LEU A 237 34.30 -1.44 14.39
CA LEU A 237 32.93 -1.70 14.82
C LEU A 237 32.87 -2.47 16.15
N ARG A 238 34.00 -3.01 16.63
CA ARG A 238 34.11 -3.79 17.88
C ARG A 238 34.56 -2.96 19.08
N GLN A 239 35.29 -1.87 18.84
CA GLN A 239 35.79 -1.00 19.90
C GLN A 239 34.84 0.20 20.06
N GLY A 240 34.08 0.18 21.15
CA GLY A 240 33.25 1.27 21.66
C GLY A 240 33.91 1.94 22.84
#